data_AF-A0A9E3DS10-F1
#
_entry.id   AF-A0A9E3DS10-F1
#
_cell.length_a   1.000
_cell.length_b   1.000
_cell.length_c   1.000
_cell.angle_alpha   90.00
_cell.angle_beta   90.00
_cell.angle_gamma   90.00
#
_symmetry.space_group_name_H-M   'P 1'
#
loop_
_entity.id
_entity.type
_entity.pdbx_description
1 polymer ?
#
loop_
_entity_poly.entity_id
_entity_poly.type
_entity_poly.pdbx_seq_one_letter_code
_entity_poly.pdbx_strand_id
1 'polypeptide(L)'
;MHDHPALHAALRDHDRVVPVFCLDRHLLGGRHASGPRTQFMLESLADLDASLRDRGSRLIVRSGLPERELPALARELEVRSVHFTADISPYARKRDERVSKLLEDAGVAVRAHAGL
;
A
#
# COMPACT_ATOMS: atom_id res chain seq x y z
N MET A 1 8.89 14.77 0.28
CA MET A 1 8.79 13.29 0.12
C MET A 1 10.10 12.62 0.53
N HIS A 2 10.56 12.77 1.78
CA HIS A 2 11.77 12.07 2.25
C HIS A 2 11.47 10.79 3.04
N ASP A 3 10.18 10.42 3.17
CA ASP A 3 9.74 9.44 4.18
C ASP A 3 9.00 8.23 3.59
N HIS A 4 9.24 7.90 2.31
CA HIS A 4 8.57 6.76 1.66
C HIS A 4 9.55 5.89 0.85
N PRO A 5 10.37 5.07 1.54
CA PRO A 5 11.41 4.25 0.90
C PRO A 5 10.89 3.38 -0.25
N ALA A 6 9.73 2.77 -0.07
CA ALA A 6 9.10 1.94 -1.10
C ALA A 6 8.72 2.72 -2.36
N LEU A 7 8.21 3.96 -2.22
CA LEU A 7 7.84 4.80 -3.35
C LEU A 7 9.08 5.24 -4.13
N HIS A 8 10.14 5.65 -3.41
CA HIS A 8 11.42 6.01 -4.04
C HIS A 8 12.03 4.84 -4.81
N ALA A 9 12.06 3.65 -4.20
CA ALA A 9 12.54 2.46 -4.87
C ALA A 9 11.70 2.13 -6.12
N ALA A 10 10.37 2.22 -6.04
CA ALA A 10 9.50 1.97 -7.17
C ALA A 10 9.74 2.97 -8.32
N LEU A 11 9.85 4.27 -8.01
CA LEU A 11 10.09 5.33 -9.01
C LEU A 11 11.47 5.24 -9.66
N ARG A 12 12.47 4.68 -8.96
CA ARG A 12 13.80 4.45 -9.52
C ARG A 12 13.82 3.23 -10.44
N ASP A 13 13.11 2.17 -10.07
CA ASP A 13 13.21 0.87 -10.74
C ASP A 13 12.17 0.71 -11.88
N HIS A 14 11.20 1.62 -12.00
CA HIS A 14 10.08 1.54 -12.96
C HIS A 14 9.66 2.90 -13.55
N ASP A 15 9.36 2.93 -14.86
CA ASP A 15 8.88 4.12 -15.56
C ASP A 15 7.43 4.52 -15.22
N ARG A 16 6.63 3.54 -14.74
CA ARG A 16 5.23 3.73 -14.37
C ARG A 16 5.00 3.16 -12.98
N VAL A 17 4.55 4.01 -12.07
CA VAL A 17 4.24 3.65 -10.68
C VAL A 17 2.80 4.04 -10.39
N VAL A 18 2.05 3.11 -9.81
CA VAL A 18 0.67 3.34 -9.36
C VAL A 18 0.66 3.29 -7.83
N PRO A 19 0.54 4.44 -7.14
CA PRO A 19 0.41 4.48 -5.70
C PRO A 19 -0.93 3.88 -5.26
N VAL A 20 -0.91 2.98 -4.27
CA VAL A 20 -2.11 2.28 -3.78
C VAL A 20 -2.15 2.30 -2.26
N PHE A 21 -3.33 2.50 -1.71
CA PHE A 21 -3.64 2.25 -0.30
C PHE A 21 -4.83 1.30 -0.17
N CYS A 22 -4.76 0.32 0.73
CA CYS A 22 -5.85 -0.62 0.99
C CYS A 22 -6.43 -0.38 2.40
N LEU A 23 -7.65 0.15 2.46
CA LEU A 23 -8.44 0.30 3.68
C LEU A 23 -8.99 -1.07 4.12
N ASP A 24 -8.26 -1.75 5.01
CA ASP A 24 -8.74 -2.95 5.68
C ASP A 24 -9.67 -2.60 6.85
N ARG A 25 -10.72 -3.40 7.05
CA ARG A 25 -11.59 -3.39 8.23
C ARG A 25 -10.81 -3.50 9.55
N HIS A 26 -9.64 -4.12 9.56
CA HIS A 26 -8.76 -4.13 10.73
C HIS A 26 -8.18 -2.75 11.10
N LEU A 27 -8.10 -1.82 10.14
CA LEU A 27 -7.71 -0.42 10.39
C LEU A 27 -8.87 0.41 10.93
N LEU A 28 -10.10 0.09 10.50
CA LEU A 28 -11.30 0.89 10.79
C LEU A 28 -12.16 0.33 11.94
N GLY A 29 -11.88 -0.90 12.41
CA GLY A 29 -12.72 -1.63 13.35
C GLY A 29 -11.98 -2.32 14.51
N GLY A 30 -12.75 -2.79 15.49
CA GLY A 30 -12.24 -3.54 16.65
C GLY A 30 -11.53 -2.67 17.71
N ARG A 31 -10.63 -3.27 18.50
CA ARG A 31 -9.92 -2.61 19.62
C ARG A 31 -9.05 -1.41 19.24
N HIS A 32 -8.84 -1.16 17.95
CA HIS A 32 -8.02 -0.06 17.43
C HIS A 32 -8.84 1.02 16.71
N ALA A 33 -10.17 0.85 16.63
CA ALA A 33 -11.05 1.87 16.08
C ALA A 33 -10.97 3.12 16.96
N SER A 34 -10.40 4.19 16.42
CA SER A 34 -10.29 5.48 17.07
C SER A 34 -10.69 6.53 16.06
N GLY A 35 -11.77 7.27 16.34
CA GLY A 35 -12.27 8.34 15.48
C GLY A 35 -11.17 9.33 15.07
N PRO A 36 -10.39 9.87 16.03
CA PRO A 36 -9.27 10.76 15.72
C PRO A 36 -8.18 10.11 14.87
N ARG A 37 -7.80 8.85 15.13
CA ARG A 37 -6.79 8.15 14.35
C ARG A 37 -7.25 7.91 12.90
N THR A 38 -8.50 7.48 12.75
CA THR A 38 -9.11 7.26 11.44
C THR A 38 -9.21 8.57 10.67
N GLN A 39 -9.65 9.65 11.32
CA GLN A 39 -9.71 10.97 10.70
C GLN A 39 -8.33 11.44 10.24
N PHE A 40 -7.32 11.38 11.12
CA PHE A 40 -5.95 11.74 10.77
C PHE A 40 -5.41 10.92 9.59
N MET A 41 -5.69 9.62 9.56
CA MET A 41 -5.32 8.75 8.44
C MET A 41 -5.99 9.20 7.14
N LEU A 42 -7.30 9.48 7.15
CA LEU A 42 -8.04 9.93 5.97
C LEU A 42 -7.54 11.29 5.47
N GLU A 43 -7.27 12.23 6.38
CA GLU A 43 -6.65 13.52 6.06
C GLU A 43 -5.26 13.34 5.44
N SER A 44 -4.44 12.45 5.99
CA SER A 44 -3.11 12.12 5.45
C SER A 44 -3.20 11.50 4.05
N LEU A 45 -4.19 10.63 3.79
CA LEU A 45 -4.41 10.04 2.47
C LEU A 45 -4.88 11.08 1.45
N ALA A 46 -5.71 12.05 1.88
CA ALA A 46 -6.17 13.14 1.03
C ALA A 46 -5.01 14.08 0.65
N ASP A 47 -4.15 14.44 1.62
CA ASP A 47 -2.94 15.23 1.39
C ASP A 47 -1.95 14.52 0.45
N LEU A 48 -1.78 13.20 0.64
CA LEU A 48 -0.96 12.38 -0.27
C LEU A 48 -1.53 12.34 -1.70
N ASP A 49 -2.84 12.14 -1.87
CA ASP A 49 -3.47 12.16 -3.20
C ASP A 49 -3.31 13.52 -3.87
N ALA A 50 -3.50 14.63 -3.15
CA ALA A 50 -3.28 15.98 -3.68
C ALA A 50 -1.82 16.16 -4.16
N SER A 51 -0.85 15.77 -3.33
CA SER A 51 0.57 15.81 -3.67
C SER A 51 0.95 14.94 -4.88
N LEU A 52 0.24 13.83 -5.10
CA LEU A 52 0.43 12.95 -6.26
C LEU A 52 -0.21 13.56 -7.53
N ARG A 53 -1.36 14.21 -7.41
CA ARG A 53 -2.05 14.89 -8.52
C ARG A 53 -1.28 16.07 -9.07
N ASP A 54 -0.63 16.85 -8.22
CA ASP A 54 0.26 17.94 -8.65
C ASP A 54 1.44 17.43 -9.50
N ARG A 55 1.73 16.12 -9.44
CA ARG A 55 2.77 15.44 -10.22
C ARG A 55 2.20 14.62 -11.38
N GLY A 56 0.92 14.79 -11.72
CA GLY A 56 0.24 14.06 -12.79
C GLY A 56 -0.09 12.60 -12.46
N SER A 57 -0.05 12.20 -11.18
CA SER A 57 -0.43 10.88 -10.69
C SER A 57 -1.70 10.96 -9.82
N ARG A 58 -2.08 9.87 -9.15
CA ARG A 58 -3.15 9.83 -8.15
C ARG A 58 -2.98 8.62 -7.23
N LEU A 59 -3.55 8.69 -6.04
CA LEU A 59 -3.67 7.57 -5.14
C LEU A 59 -4.89 6.71 -5.53
N ILE A 60 -4.68 5.40 -5.71
CA ILE A 60 -5.77 4.43 -5.77
C ILE A 60 -6.06 3.96 -4.34
N VAL A 61 -7.30 4.13 -3.89
CA VAL A 61 -7.75 3.59 -2.61
C VAL A 61 -8.66 2.39 -2.87
N ARG A 62 -8.27 1.22 -2.36
CA ARG A 62 -9.12 0.01 -2.31
C ARG A 62 -9.65 -0.18 -0.91
N SER A 63 -10.82 -0.80 -0.78
CA SER A 63 -11.44 -1.10 0.50
C SER A 63 -11.77 -2.58 0.58
N GLY A 64 -11.19 -3.29 1.55
CA GLY A 64 -11.33 -4.75 1.63
C GLY A 64 -10.15 -5.42 2.29
N LEU A 65 -10.09 -6.75 2.15
CA LEU A 65 -8.96 -7.53 2.65
C LEU A 65 -7.74 -7.32 1.72
N PRO A 66 -6.58 -6.89 2.23
CA PRO A 66 -5.39 -6.66 1.41
C PRO A 66 -4.97 -7.90 0.59
N GLU A 67 -5.11 -9.09 1.17
CA GLU A 67 -4.85 -10.38 0.50
C GLU A 67 -5.80 -10.69 -0.66
N ARG A 68 -6.90 -9.94 -0.82
CA ARG A 68 -7.81 -10.03 -1.96
C ARG A 68 -7.63 -8.87 -2.92
N GLU A 69 -7.65 -7.66 -2.38
CA GLU A 69 -7.65 -6.43 -3.18
C GLU A 69 -6.33 -6.19 -3.90
N LEU A 70 -5.18 -6.41 -3.23
CA LEU A 70 -3.88 -6.12 -3.84
C LEU A 70 -3.52 -7.12 -4.96
N PRO A 71 -3.69 -8.44 -4.81
CA PRO A 71 -3.49 -9.36 -5.93
C PRO A 71 -4.49 -9.15 -7.07
N ALA A 72 -5.74 -8.78 -6.78
CA ALA A 72 -6.72 -8.47 -7.81
C ALA A 72 -6.28 -7.23 -8.62
N LEU A 73 -5.93 -6.14 -7.93
CA LEU A 73 -5.45 -4.92 -8.58
C LEU A 73 -4.15 -5.14 -9.36
N ALA A 74 -3.22 -5.94 -8.83
CA ALA A 74 -1.98 -6.27 -9.51
C ALA A 74 -2.24 -6.97 -10.85
N ARG A 75 -3.23 -7.87 -10.91
CA ARG A 75 -3.67 -8.51 -12.16
C ARG A 75 -4.39 -7.53 -13.08
N GLU A 76 -5.30 -6.71 -12.56
CA GLU A 76 -6.03 -5.69 -13.34
C GLU A 76 -5.08 -4.71 -14.05
N LEU A 77 -3.96 -4.38 -13.40
CA LEU A 77 -2.96 -3.45 -13.91
C LEU A 77 -1.77 -4.11 -14.60
N GLU A 78 -1.72 -5.45 -14.64
CA GLU A 78 -0.63 -6.24 -15.19
C GLU A 78 0.77 -5.80 -14.69
N VAL A 79 0.89 -5.54 -13.39
CA VAL A 79 2.13 -5.05 -12.79
C VAL A 79 3.19 -6.15 -12.67
N ARG A 80 4.45 -5.76 -12.81
CA ARG A 80 5.60 -6.68 -12.66
C ARG A 80 6.09 -6.79 -11.22
N SER A 81 5.84 -5.77 -10.41
CA SER A 81 6.30 -5.71 -9.04
C SER A 81 5.35 -4.92 -8.13
N VAL A 82 5.38 -5.26 -6.84
CA VAL A 82 4.75 -4.51 -5.76
C VAL A 82 5.81 -4.15 -4.73
N HIS A 83 5.85 -2.88 -4.36
CA HIS A 83 6.78 -2.33 -3.39
C HIS A 83 6.01 -1.82 -2.17
N PHE A 84 6.45 -2.16 -0.96
CA PHE A 84 5.84 -1.64 0.28
C PHE A 84 6.88 -1.42 1.38
N THR A 85 6.57 -0.51 2.31
CA THR A 85 7.37 -0.30 3.52
C THR A 85 6.87 -1.28 4.59
N ALA A 86 7.76 -2.13 5.11
CA ALA A 86 7.43 -3.12 6.12
C ALA A 86 7.21 -2.48 7.49
N ASP A 87 6.22 -2.98 8.22
CA ASP A 87 5.94 -2.63 9.62
C ASP A 87 6.21 -3.86 10.52
N ILE A 88 6.81 -3.60 11.68
CA ILE A 88 7.19 -4.62 12.67
C ILE A 88 5.99 -5.22 13.42
N SER A 89 4.82 -4.59 13.36
CA SER A 89 3.64 -5.05 14.09
C SER A 89 3.23 -6.48 13.68
N PRO A 90 2.81 -7.35 14.63
CA PRO A 90 2.46 -8.74 14.30
C PRO A 90 1.35 -8.87 13.26
N TYR A 91 0.44 -7.91 13.21
CA TYR A 91 -0.62 -7.87 12.21
C TYR A 91 -0.06 -7.50 10.83
N ALA A 92 0.78 -6.45 10.73
CA ALA A 92 1.40 -6.05 9.48
C ALA A 92 2.24 -7.18 8.89
N ARG A 93 3.10 -7.83 9.70
CA ARG A 93 3.89 -8.98 9.25
C ARG A 93 3.02 -10.11 8.68
N LYS A 94 1.97 -10.53 9.39
CA LYS A 94 1.06 -11.58 8.91
C LYS A 94 0.29 -11.19 7.65
N ARG A 95 -0.08 -9.92 7.52
CA ARG A 95 -0.72 -9.38 6.31
C ARG A 95 0.27 -9.42 5.15
N ASP A 96 1.46 -8.87 5.35
CA ASP A 96 2.49 -8.73 4.33
C ASP A 96 2.97 -10.11 3.85
N GLU A 97 3.17 -11.08 4.74
CA GLU A 97 3.48 -12.47 4.40
C GLU A 97 2.40 -13.11 3.51
N ARG A 98 1.11 -12.94 3.86
CA ARG A 98 0.00 -13.49 3.08
C ARG A 98 -0.15 -12.84 1.71
N VAL A 99 -0.06 -11.51 1.65
CA VAL A 99 -0.15 -10.75 0.40
C VAL A 99 1.04 -11.08 -0.51
N SER A 100 2.25 -11.11 0.04
CA SER A 100 3.47 -11.39 -0.73
C SER A 100 3.40 -12.76 -1.39
N LYS A 101 3.02 -13.79 -0.64
CA LYS A 101 2.84 -15.14 -1.17
C LYS A 101 1.85 -15.17 -2.35
N LEU A 102 0.70 -14.52 -2.21
CA LEU A 102 -0.33 -14.50 -3.27
C LEU A 102 0.09 -13.73 -4.52
N LEU A 103 0.93 -12.70 -4.38
CA LEU A 103 1.51 -11.95 -5.49
C LEU A 103 2.59 -12.77 -6.20
N GLU A 104 3.48 -13.41 -5.44
CA GLU A 104 4.55 -14.27 -5.95
C GLU A 104 3.98 -15.50 -6.69
N ASP A 105 2.96 -16.16 -6.12
CA ASP A 105 2.24 -17.26 -6.77
C ASP A 105 1.58 -16.80 -8.10
N ALA A 106 1.31 -15.50 -8.25
CA ALA A 106 0.79 -14.89 -9.48
C ALA A 106 1.89 -14.34 -10.41
N GLY A 107 3.17 -14.57 -10.10
CA GLY A 107 4.31 -14.12 -10.91
C GLY A 107 4.68 -12.64 -10.73
N VAL A 108 4.15 -11.96 -9.71
CA VAL A 108 4.45 -10.56 -9.41
C VAL A 108 5.57 -10.48 -8.37
N ALA A 109 6.66 -9.79 -8.70
CA ALA A 109 7.79 -9.64 -7.77
C ALA A 109 7.42 -8.76 -6.57
N VAL A 110 7.85 -9.13 -5.37
CA VAL A 110 7.55 -8.37 -4.16
C VAL A 110 8.83 -7.79 -3.56
N ARG A 111 8.81 -6.48 -3.25
CA ARG A 111 9.93 -5.78 -2.60
C ARG A 111 9.48 -5.07 -1.33
N ALA A 112 9.82 -5.66 -0.19
CA ALA A 112 9.66 -5.03 1.11
C ALA A 112 10.86 -4.12 1.42
N HIS A 113 10.60 -2.92 1.91
CA HIS A 113 11.61 -1.95 2.32
C HIS A 113 11.48 -1.69 3.81
N ALA A 114 12.60 -1.59 4.53
CA ALA A 114 12.53 -1.25 5.95
C ALA A 114 11.92 0.15 6.12
N GLY A 115 10.95 0.27 7.03
CA GLY A 115 10.57 1.57 7.59
C GLY A 115 11.69 2.09 8.47
N LEU A 116 11.86 3.41 8.51
CA LEU A 116 12.71 4.07 9.50
C LEU A 116 12.11 3.93 10.90
#